data_AF-A0A3M1EY12-F1
#
_entry.id   AF-A0A3M1EY12-F1
#
_cell.length_a   1.000
_cell.length_b   1.000
_cell.length_c   1.000
_cell.angle_alpha   90.00
_cell.angle_beta   90.00
_cell.angle_gamma   90.00
#
_symmetry.space_group_name_H-M   'P 1'
#
loop_
_entity.id
_entity.type
_entity.pdbx_description
1 polymer ?
#
loop_
_entity_poly.entity_id
_entity_poly.type
_entity_poly.pdbx_seq_one_letter_code
_entity_poly.pdbx_strand_id
1 'polypeptide(L)'
;STLGLAHWQTELAAQIQKMLDAGHLRPGYNSHGIFDLRGRFNCGDEMVDYWHNSAETIAILLEALPYLSPSMQQQVKTYVQNEFTNYPPYLYNHIGWRDGAAREIFDLPDEVQADLVNYPPQQENYTFKGRDGWGRNPYAFYALWKYAEVFGGAQTIFDAAKNYLETPPADSVLQEKPFMLNAFIAGYWGYLELERLAGYPESAGKRAELNRLLALRANTFSKDSPYSSYGTGQPLAYCRTLNIARNFIFLTPELAQYLRTNAAGKVQTALAEYEALAPYWFVSFAEEGFAENALTTLYDSHGIFMAKAWILQEPGKSLEAYLDIPAFDRGDLYYIQKLVATIENYNGNGSSPPASFTMSATPLFRAIQAGGAGSYAITLEAVGNFTPTVSLAAGNPSPQLSISLTPATLSVPGQATLRVTSLHGGPVGAGMSYTIPVTATGGGHTESLSVMLVINAFEVHLPLVVK
;
A
#
# COMPACT_ATOMS: atom_id res chain seq x y z
N SER A 1 21.12 -9.03 -9.50
CA SER A 1 21.11 -9.11 -8.02
C SER A 1 19.82 -8.48 -7.54
N THR A 2 19.09 -9.11 -6.62
CA THR A 2 17.87 -8.54 -6.03
C THR A 2 18.23 -7.62 -4.88
N LEU A 3 17.52 -6.50 -4.73
CA LEU A 3 17.83 -5.47 -3.73
C LEU A 3 17.32 -5.87 -2.34
N GLY A 4 16.26 -6.69 -2.28
CA GLY A 4 15.77 -7.35 -1.08
C GLY A 4 14.85 -6.49 -0.22
N LEU A 5 14.16 -7.14 0.73
CA LEU A 5 13.11 -6.55 1.56
C LEU A 5 13.50 -5.23 2.24
N ALA A 6 14.67 -5.17 2.88
CA ALA A 6 15.12 -3.99 3.62
C ALA A 6 15.32 -2.76 2.71
N HIS A 7 15.73 -2.97 1.46
CA HIS A 7 15.86 -1.90 0.48
C HIS A 7 14.48 -1.31 0.16
N TRP A 8 13.48 -2.15 -0.14
CA TRP A 8 12.15 -1.66 -0.51
C TRP A 8 11.39 -1.03 0.66
N GLN A 9 11.61 -1.49 1.89
CA GLN A 9 11.10 -0.80 3.08
C GLN A 9 11.67 0.63 3.20
N THR A 10 12.96 0.78 2.88
CA THR A 10 13.62 2.10 2.85
C THR A 10 13.05 2.97 1.73
N GLU A 11 12.87 2.40 0.54
CA GLU A 11 12.32 3.11 -0.62
C GLU A 11 10.86 3.53 -0.40
N LEU A 12 10.03 2.66 0.19
CA LEU A 12 8.65 2.98 0.56
C LEU A 12 8.60 4.18 1.52
N ALA A 13 9.42 4.16 2.57
CA ALA A 13 9.52 5.27 3.51
C ALA A 13 9.98 6.56 2.83
N ALA A 14 10.94 6.47 1.89
CA ALA A 14 11.42 7.63 1.14
C ALA A 14 10.32 8.25 0.25
N GLN A 15 9.56 7.44 -0.49
CA GLN A 15 8.48 7.95 -1.36
C GLN A 15 7.34 8.58 -0.56
N ILE A 16 6.99 8.00 0.61
CA ILE A 16 6.00 8.58 1.52
C ILE A 16 6.52 9.87 2.15
N GLN A 17 7.80 9.94 2.52
CA GLN A 17 8.38 11.17 3.08
C GLN A 17 8.24 12.35 2.11
N LYS A 18 8.43 12.13 0.80
CA LYS A 18 8.21 13.19 -0.21
C LYS A 18 6.78 13.72 -0.23
N MET A 19 5.78 12.87 0.00
CA MET A 19 4.38 13.30 0.13
C MET A 19 4.17 14.10 1.42
N LEU A 20 4.71 13.61 2.54
CA LEU A 20 4.62 14.30 3.84
C LEU A 20 5.25 15.69 3.81
N ASP A 21 6.40 15.84 3.13
CA ASP A 21 7.10 17.11 2.97
C ASP A 21 6.33 18.11 2.10
N ALA A 22 5.59 17.62 1.10
CA ALA A 22 4.81 18.43 0.19
C ALA A 22 3.43 18.84 0.75
N GLY A 23 2.87 18.03 1.67
CA GLY A 23 1.49 18.18 2.11
C GLY A 23 0.50 17.74 1.04
N HIS A 24 -0.70 18.34 1.03
CA HIS A 24 -1.76 18.00 0.07
C HIS A 24 -1.23 18.10 -1.38
N LEU A 25 -1.46 17.06 -2.17
CA LEU A 25 -1.02 16.97 -3.56
C LEU A 25 -2.22 17.05 -4.50
N ARG A 26 -2.12 17.89 -5.54
CA ARG A 26 -3.08 17.91 -6.65
C ARG A 26 -2.99 16.59 -7.46
N PRO A 27 -3.93 16.29 -8.38
CA PRO A 27 -3.81 15.11 -9.24
C PRO A 27 -2.50 15.15 -10.02
N GLY A 28 -2.00 13.98 -10.41
CA GLY A 28 -0.85 13.89 -11.32
C GLY A 28 -1.32 13.92 -12.77
N TYR A 29 -0.63 14.64 -13.64
CA TYR A 29 -0.89 14.66 -15.07
C TYR A 29 0.38 14.38 -15.88
N ASN A 30 0.22 13.54 -16.90
CA ASN A 30 1.15 13.43 -18.01
C ASN A 30 0.32 13.25 -19.29
N SER A 31 0.78 13.80 -20.40
CA SER A 31 0.06 13.68 -21.68
C SER A 31 0.34 12.33 -22.33
N HIS A 32 -0.71 11.66 -22.76
CA HIS A 32 -0.65 10.39 -23.47
C HIS A 32 -1.06 10.55 -24.94
N GLY A 33 -1.20 11.78 -25.44
CA GLY A 33 -1.68 12.08 -26.79
C GLY A 33 -3.21 12.12 -26.85
N ILE A 34 -3.81 11.47 -27.85
CA ILE A 34 -5.28 11.52 -28.05
C ILE A 34 -6.06 10.93 -26.87
N PHE A 35 -5.45 10.06 -26.08
CA PHE A 35 -6.08 9.52 -24.88
C PHE A 35 -6.39 10.58 -23.82
N ASP A 36 -5.73 11.73 -23.80
CA ASP A 36 -6.08 12.83 -22.88
C ASP A 36 -7.53 13.29 -23.06
N LEU A 37 -8.01 13.29 -24.31
CA LEU A 37 -9.39 13.65 -24.62
C LEU A 37 -10.36 12.48 -24.40
N ARG A 38 -9.92 11.24 -24.61
CA ARG A 38 -10.78 10.04 -24.62
C ARG A 38 -10.90 9.41 -23.23
N GLY A 39 -9.84 9.47 -22.43
CA GLY A 39 -9.76 9.02 -21.05
C GLY A 39 -10.65 9.81 -20.11
N ARG A 40 -11.01 11.03 -20.49
CA ARG A 40 -11.81 11.98 -19.70
C ARG A 40 -13.19 11.45 -19.26
N PHE A 41 -13.95 10.92 -20.23
CA PHE A 41 -15.33 10.45 -20.00
C PHE A 41 -15.78 9.36 -20.99
N ASN A 42 -15.04 9.06 -22.06
CA ASN A 42 -15.41 7.97 -22.99
C ASN A 42 -14.88 6.63 -22.47
N CYS A 43 -13.61 6.62 -22.08
CA CYS A 43 -12.94 5.40 -21.64
C CYS A 43 -13.00 5.19 -20.14
N GLY A 44 -13.28 6.23 -19.35
CA GLY A 44 -13.36 6.16 -17.90
C GLY A 44 -13.65 7.50 -17.26
N ASP A 45 -13.44 7.59 -15.96
CA ASP A 45 -13.60 8.79 -15.15
C ASP A 45 -12.26 9.52 -15.06
N GLU A 46 -12.08 10.60 -15.84
CA GLU A 46 -10.90 11.48 -15.81
C GLU A 46 -9.57 10.70 -15.74
N MET A 47 -9.42 9.70 -16.62
CA MET A 47 -8.36 8.67 -16.54
C MET A 47 -6.91 9.19 -16.73
N VAL A 48 -6.73 10.46 -17.06
CA VAL A 48 -5.39 11.08 -17.14
C VAL A 48 -5.10 12.02 -15.98
N ASP A 49 -6.10 12.27 -15.13
CA ASP A 49 -5.99 13.02 -13.89
C ASP A 49 -5.70 11.98 -12.79
N TYR A 50 -4.46 11.50 -12.72
CA TYR A 50 -4.07 10.42 -11.84
C TYR A 50 -4.33 10.78 -10.37
N TRP A 51 -5.02 9.88 -9.68
CA TRP A 51 -5.35 9.99 -8.26
C TRP A 51 -6.17 11.25 -7.93
N HIS A 52 -7.01 11.69 -8.89
CA HIS A 52 -7.92 12.81 -8.68
C HIS A 52 -8.98 12.53 -7.62
N ASN A 53 -9.32 11.27 -7.37
CA ASN A 53 -10.23 10.88 -6.31
C ASN A 53 -9.45 10.61 -5.01
N SER A 54 -9.81 11.32 -3.93
CA SER A 54 -9.12 11.18 -2.63
C SER A 54 -9.21 9.76 -2.04
N ALA A 55 -10.17 8.94 -2.49
CA ALA A 55 -10.29 7.54 -2.09
C ALA A 55 -9.02 6.72 -2.39
N GLU A 56 -8.36 6.94 -3.53
CA GLU A 56 -7.13 6.23 -3.88
C GLU A 56 -5.98 6.62 -2.95
N THR A 57 -5.81 7.93 -2.70
CA THR A 57 -4.80 8.45 -1.76
C THR A 57 -5.00 7.85 -0.37
N ILE A 58 -6.23 7.86 0.13
CA ILE A 58 -6.56 7.33 1.45
C ILE A 58 -6.31 5.82 1.51
N ALA A 59 -6.86 5.04 0.57
CA ALA A 59 -6.74 3.59 0.61
C ALA A 59 -5.29 3.11 0.52
N ILE A 60 -4.50 3.68 -0.41
CA ILE A 60 -3.10 3.26 -0.64
C ILE A 60 -2.21 3.65 0.54
N LEU A 61 -2.38 4.85 1.11
CA LEU A 61 -1.59 5.24 2.28
C LEU A 61 -1.94 4.42 3.53
N LEU A 62 -3.20 4.00 3.68
CA LEU A 62 -3.61 3.10 4.77
C LEU A 62 -3.05 1.69 4.57
N GLU A 63 -2.96 1.21 3.33
CA GLU A 63 -2.31 -0.07 2.99
C GLU A 63 -0.81 -0.05 3.35
N ALA A 64 -0.14 1.09 3.16
CA ALA A 64 1.28 1.23 3.48
C ALA A 64 1.59 1.26 4.99
N LEU A 65 0.64 1.69 5.84
CA LEU A 65 0.86 1.93 7.27
C LEU A 65 1.62 0.81 8.00
N PRO A 66 1.28 -0.49 7.85
CA PRO A 66 1.95 -1.55 8.61
C PRO A 66 3.44 -1.72 8.31
N TYR A 67 3.93 -1.15 7.20
CA TYR A 67 5.30 -1.28 6.74
C TYR A 67 6.18 -0.07 7.07
N LEU A 68 5.63 0.90 7.80
CA LEU A 68 6.32 2.13 8.18
C LEU A 68 6.74 2.11 9.65
N SER A 69 7.74 2.93 9.98
CA SER A 69 8.12 3.16 11.38
C SER A 69 6.97 3.78 12.18
N PRO A 70 6.88 3.56 13.49
CA PRO A 70 5.80 4.12 14.32
C PRO A 70 5.66 5.66 14.20
N SER A 71 6.77 6.38 14.06
CA SER A 71 6.75 7.83 13.86
C SER A 71 6.14 8.23 12.53
N MET A 72 6.52 7.54 11.45
CA MET A 72 5.99 7.81 10.12
C MET A 72 4.54 7.36 9.98
N GLN A 73 4.13 6.26 10.63
CA GLN A 73 2.72 5.88 10.73
C GLN A 73 1.87 7.01 11.31
N GLN A 74 2.35 7.69 12.35
CA GLN A 74 1.63 8.81 12.94
C GLN A 74 1.51 10.00 11.97
N GLN A 75 2.58 10.32 11.23
CA GLN A 75 2.56 11.38 10.22
C GLN A 75 1.61 11.05 9.07
N VAL A 76 1.63 9.82 8.56
CA VAL A 76 0.71 9.35 7.52
C VAL A 76 -0.73 9.35 8.01
N LYS A 77 -0.99 8.94 9.26
CA LYS A 77 -2.33 9.02 9.86
C LYS A 77 -2.85 10.46 9.86
N THR A 78 -2.03 11.42 10.27
CA THR A 78 -2.39 12.85 10.23
C THR A 78 -2.62 13.33 8.79
N TYR A 79 -1.77 12.95 7.84
CA TYR A 79 -1.96 13.27 6.43
C TYR A 79 -3.32 12.75 5.91
N VAL A 80 -3.61 11.47 6.14
CA VAL A 80 -4.86 10.82 5.70
C VAL A 80 -6.10 11.46 6.35
N GLN A 81 -6.04 11.81 7.64
CA GLN A 81 -7.14 12.51 8.32
C GLN A 81 -7.38 13.91 7.73
N ASN A 82 -6.32 14.63 7.35
CA ASN A 82 -6.44 15.92 6.68
C ASN A 82 -7.06 15.77 5.29
N GLU A 83 -6.61 14.80 4.49
CA GLU A 83 -7.21 14.50 3.18
C GLU A 83 -8.69 14.13 3.30
N PHE A 84 -9.05 13.26 4.24
CA PHE A 84 -10.44 12.87 4.47
C PHE A 84 -11.30 14.05 4.90
N THR A 85 -10.77 14.97 5.72
CA THR A 85 -11.52 16.13 6.21
C THR A 85 -11.75 17.16 5.11
N ASN A 86 -10.72 17.44 4.31
CA ASN A 86 -10.77 18.49 3.28
C ASN A 86 -11.44 17.99 1.99
N TYR A 87 -11.26 16.71 1.66
CA TYR A 87 -11.78 16.08 0.46
C TYR A 87 -12.47 14.74 0.79
N PRO A 88 -13.59 14.75 1.54
CA PRO A 88 -14.25 13.52 1.93
C PRO A 88 -14.66 12.69 0.70
N PRO A 89 -14.26 11.40 0.58
CA PRO A 89 -14.54 10.58 -0.60
C PRO A 89 -16.03 10.40 -0.92
N TYR A 90 -16.91 10.53 0.07
CA TYR A 90 -18.36 10.47 -0.13
C TYR A 90 -18.94 11.76 -0.73
N LEU A 91 -18.19 12.88 -0.68
CA LEU A 91 -18.63 14.20 -1.13
C LEU A 91 -18.01 14.60 -2.47
N TYR A 92 -16.72 14.34 -2.67
CA TYR A 92 -15.98 14.76 -3.86
C TYR A 92 -15.54 13.57 -4.72
N ASN A 93 -15.87 13.60 -6.01
CA ASN A 93 -15.32 12.66 -6.98
C ASN A 93 -13.91 13.05 -7.41
N HIS A 94 -13.62 14.35 -7.44
CA HIS A 94 -12.34 14.91 -7.88
C HIS A 94 -11.88 16.03 -6.94
N ILE A 95 -10.62 16.02 -6.52
CA ILE A 95 -10.03 17.01 -5.60
C ILE A 95 -9.72 18.38 -6.25
N GLY A 96 -10.10 18.58 -7.52
CA GLY A 96 -9.72 19.75 -8.31
C GLY A 96 -8.22 19.85 -8.61
N TRP A 97 -7.85 20.93 -9.29
CA TRP A 97 -6.47 21.30 -9.60
C TRP A 97 -6.03 22.59 -8.89
N ARG A 98 -6.98 23.34 -8.30
CA ARG A 98 -6.75 24.63 -7.63
C ARG A 98 -5.79 24.55 -6.46
N ASP A 99 -5.92 23.50 -5.66
CA ASP A 99 -5.25 23.34 -4.39
C ASP A 99 -4.25 22.18 -4.46
N GLY A 100 -3.16 22.26 -3.70
CA GLY A 100 -2.16 21.19 -3.57
C GLY A 100 -0.89 21.38 -4.38
N ALA A 101 0.19 20.75 -3.91
CA ALA A 101 1.49 20.77 -4.58
C ALA A 101 1.49 19.83 -5.80
N ALA A 102 2.29 20.16 -6.80
CA ALA A 102 2.48 19.37 -8.02
C ALA A 102 3.12 18.01 -7.71
N ARG A 103 2.75 16.99 -8.51
CA ARG A 103 3.42 15.68 -8.51
C ARG A 103 4.49 15.61 -9.59
N GLU A 104 4.29 16.38 -10.66
CA GLU A 104 5.12 16.42 -11.85
C GLU A 104 6.52 16.98 -11.56
N ILE A 105 7.50 16.53 -12.35
CA ILE A 105 8.88 17.06 -12.32
C ILE A 105 9.05 18.35 -13.15
N PHE A 106 8.04 18.71 -13.95
CA PHE A 106 8.10 19.83 -14.87
C PHE A 106 7.28 21.01 -14.39
N ASP A 107 7.75 22.21 -14.70
CA ASP A 107 7.03 23.43 -14.44
C ASP A 107 5.89 23.60 -15.46
N LEU A 108 4.73 24.04 -14.97
CA LEU A 108 3.63 24.44 -15.85
C LEU A 108 3.92 25.81 -16.46
N PRO A 109 3.50 26.07 -17.72
CA PRO A 109 3.48 27.43 -18.26
C PRO A 109 2.68 28.37 -17.35
N ASP A 110 3.11 29.62 -17.22
CA ASP A 110 2.52 30.60 -16.30
C ASP A 110 1.01 30.75 -16.48
N GLU A 111 0.52 30.71 -17.73
CA GLU A 111 -0.90 30.77 -18.05
C GLU A 111 -1.69 29.56 -17.55
N VAL A 112 -1.11 28.37 -17.60
CA VAL A 112 -1.73 27.13 -17.09
C VAL A 112 -1.72 27.16 -15.56
N GLN A 113 -0.60 27.54 -14.96
CA GLN A 113 -0.46 27.68 -13.52
C GLN A 113 -1.45 28.71 -12.94
N ALA A 114 -1.67 29.83 -13.65
CA ALA A 114 -2.65 30.84 -13.26
C ALA A 114 -4.09 30.33 -13.41
N ASP A 115 -4.38 29.48 -14.39
CA ASP A 115 -5.74 28.98 -14.66
C ASP A 115 -6.19 27.89 -13.67
N LEU A 116 -5.26 27.23 -12.95
CA LEU A 116 -5.60 26.19 -11.95
C LEU A 116 -6.65 26.66 -10.93
N VAL A 117 -6.70 27.96 -10.62
CA VAL A 117 -7.68 28.54 -9.69
C VAL A 117 -9.14 28.30 -10.10
N ASN A 118 -9.40 28.07 -11.38
CA ASN A 118 -10.72 27.83 -11.96
C ASN A 118 -11.18 26.36 -11.87
N TYR A 119 -10.36 25.48 -11.31
CA TYR A 119 -10.62 24.05 -11.22
C TYR A 119 -10.70 23.60 -9.75
N PRO A 120 -11.75 24.01 -9.00
CA PRO A 120 -11.95 23.58 -7.62
C PRO A 120 -12.37 22.10 -7.53
N PRO A 121 -12.43 21.52 -6.31
CA PRO A 121 -12.98 20.19 -6.09
C PRO A 121 -14.38 20.02 -6.68
N GLN A 122 -14.64 18.87 -7.30
CA GLN A 122 -15.89 18.54 -7.97
C GLN A 122 -16.59 17.38 -7.27
N GLN A 123 -17.90 17.53 -7.04
CA GLN A 123 -18.70 16.52 -6.36
C GLN A 123 -19.02 15.31 -7.25
N GLU A 124 -19.24 15.54 -8.55
CA GLU A 124 -19.60 14.49 -9.51
C GLU A 124 -18.96 14.73 -10.87
N ASN A 125 -18.65 13.66 -11.59
CA ASN A 125 -18.40 13.70 -13.02
C ASN A 125 -19.71 13.47 -13.80
N TYR A 126 -20.46 14.55 -14.07
CA TYR A 126 -21.72 14.47 -14.80
C TYR A 126 -21.58 13.95 -16.24
N THR A 127 -20.42 14.16 -16.87
CA THR A 127 -20.20 13.75 -18.26
C THR A 127 -19.99 12.24 -18.34
N PHE A 128 -19.22 11.66 -17.42
CA PHE A 128 -19.04 10.21 -17.34
C PHE A 128 -20.35 9.53 -16.93
N LYS A 129 -21.05 10.06 -15.92
CA LYS A 129 -22.39 9.61 -15.52
C LYS A 129 -23.39 9.57 -16.67
N GLY A 130 -23.38 10.60 -17.52
CA GLY A 130 -24.23 10.69 -18.71
C GLY A 130 -23.89 9.69 -19.83
N ARG A 131 -22.84 8.88 -19.67
CA ARG A 131 -22.36 7.86 -20.62
C ARG A 131 -22.31 6.47 -19.99
N ASP A 132 -23.31 6.17 -19.14
CA ASP A 132 -23.45 4.93 -18.38
C ASP A 132 -22.33 4.68 -17.34
N GLY A 133 -21.51 5.70 -17.07
CA GLY A 133 -20.54 5.76 -15.99
C GLY A 133 -21.17 6.09 -14.63
N TRP A 134 -20.36 6.48 -13.67
CA TRP A 134 -20.80 7.02 -12.39
C TRP A 134 -20.65 8.54 -12.33
N GLY A 135 -21.42 9.19 -11.46
CA GLY A 135 -21.13 10.54 -11.01
C GLY A 135 -20.09 10.56 -9.90
N ARG A 136 -20.25 9.66 -8.92
CA ARG A 136 -19.30 9.43 -7.84
C ARG A 136 -18.73 8.03 -7.91
N ASN A 137 -17.41 7.93 -7.88
CA ASN A 137 -16.72 6.67 -8.00
C ASN A 137 -17.11 5.72 -6.85
N PRO A 138 -17.71 4.55 -7.14
CA PRO A 138 -18.15 3.61 -6.11
C PRO A 138 -16.98 3.08 -5.26
N TYR A 139 -15.75 3.10 -5.78
CA TYR A 139 -14.53 2.76 -5.04
C TYR A 139 -14.38 3.60 -3.74
N ALA A 140 -14.99 4.79 -3.66
CA ALA A 140 -15.01 5.61 -2.46
C ALA A 140 -15.43 4.82 -1.21
N PHE A 141 -16.45 3.96 -1.30
CA PHE A 141 -16.91 3.17 -0.14
C PHE A 141 -15.84 2.19 0.38
N TYR A 142 -14.96 1.70 -0.49
CA TYR A 142 -13.82 0.90 -0.08
C TYR A 142 -12.87 1.71 0.81
N ALA A 143 -12.50 2.92 0.36
CA ALA A 143 -11.66 3.81 1.14
C ALA A 143 -12.32 4.26 2.45
N LEU A 144 -13.63 4.51 2.47
CA LEU A 144 -14.37 4.84 3.69
C LEU A 144 -14.34 3.71 4.71
N TRP A 145 -14.50 2.46 4.26
CA TRP A 145 -14.35 1.29 5.11
C TRP A 145 -12.94 1.21 5.70
N LYS A 146 -11.90 1.24 4.86
CA LYS A 146 -10.50 1.17 5.34
C LYS A 146 -10.14 2.31 6.28
N TYR A 147 -10.66 3.52 6.01
CA TYR A 147 -10.51 4.66 6.91
C TYR A 147 -11.16 4.40 8.27
N ALA A 148 -12.42 3.94 8.29
CA ALA A 148 -13.13 3.67 9.53
C ALA A 148 -12.52 2.52 10.35
N GLU A 149 -11.89 1.54 9.68
CA GLU A 149 -11.15 0.46 10.31
C GLU A 149 -9.94 0.97 11.11
N VAL A 150 -9.25 2.00 10.60
CA VAL A 150 -8.05 2.56 11.25
C VAL A 150 -8.39 3.65 12.28
N PHE A 151 -9.38 4.49 12.00
CA PHE A 151 -9.67 5.69 12.81
C PHE A 151 -10.97 5.62 13.62
N GLY A 152 -11.80 4.60 13.41
CA GLY A 152 -13.15 4.54 13.98
C GLY A 152 -14.12 5.50 13.30
N GLY A 153 -15.20 5.87 14.01
CA GLY A 153 -16.22 6.80 13.48
C GLY A 153 -17.14 6.19 12.41
N ALA A 154 -17.14 4.86 12.25
CA ALA A 154 -17.87 4.15 11.21
C ALA A 154 -19.34 4.56 11.09
N GLN A 155 -20.06 4.73 12.22
CA GLN A 155 -21.46 5.12 12.21
C GLN A 155 -21.68 6.50 11.57
N THR A 156 -20.90 7.51 11.96
CA THR A 156 -20.98 8.87 11.38
C THR A 156 -20.64 8.86 9.90
N ILE A 157 -19.60 8.13 9.50
CA ILE A 157 -19.16 8.05 8.10
C ILE A 157 -20.24 7.33 7.27
N PHE A 158 -20.78 6.22 7.76
CA PHE A 158 -21.81 5.46 7.08
C PHE A 158 -23.09 6.29 6.90
N ASP A 159 -23.55 6.97 7.95
CA ASP A 159 -24.74 7.81 7.88
C ASP A 159 -24.59 8.97 6.88
N ALA A 160 -23.40 9.54 6.76
CA ALA A 160 -23.09 10.57 5.77
C ALA A 160 -23.01 10.02 4.34
N ALA A 161 -22.53 8.78 4.16
CA ALA A 161 -22.20 8.24 2.84
C ALA A 161 -23.29 7.36 2.21
N LYS A 162 -24.08 6.62 3.01
CA LYS A 162 -24.91 5.47 2.55
C LYS A 162 -25.83 5.73 1.36
N ASN A 163 -26.28 6.97 1.17
CA ASN A 163 -27.18 7.34 0.07
C ASN A 163 -26.46 7.63 -1.25
N TYR A 164 -25.13 7.59 -1.29
CA TYR A 164 -24.32 7.96 -2.46
C TYR A 164 -23.71 6.76 -3.20
N LEU A 165 -23.98 5.51 -2.79
CA LEU A 165 -23.61 4.34 -3.57
C LEU A 165 -24.54 4.22 -4.79
N GLU A 166 -24.03 4.63 -5.95
CA GLU A 166 -24.77 4.56 -7.22
C GLU A 166 -25.09 3.10 -7.62
N THR A 167 -26.13 2.93 -8.43
CA THR A 167 -26.53 1.61 -8.93
C THR A 167 -25.66 1.24 -10.13
N PRO A 168 -25.17 -0.01 -10.23
CA PRO A 168 -24.40 -0.46 -11.39
C PRO A 168 -25.19 -0.30 -12.71
N PRO A 169 -24.53 0.07 -13.81
CA PRO A 169 -25.15 0.08 -15.14
C PRO A 169 -25.44 -1.35 -15.62
N ALA A 170 -26.00 -1.46 -16.83
CA ALA A 170 -26.31 -2.76 -17.44
C ALA A 170 -25.07 -3.67 -17.56
N ASP A 171 -25.27 -4.99 -17.47
CA ASP A 171 -24.19 -5.99 -17.54
C ASP A 171 -23.37 -5.90 -18.84
N SER A 172 -23.95 -5.43 -19.94
CA SER A 172 -23.22 -5.20 -21.19
C SER A 172 -22.16 -4.10 -21.05
N VAL A 173 -22.45 -3.03 -20.31
CA VAL A 173 -21.51 -1.94 -20.02
C VAL A 173 -20.40 -2.46 -19.09
N LEU A 174 -20.77 -3.21 -18.04
CA LEU A 174 -19.82 -3.79 -17.10
C LEU A 174 -18.88 -4.81 -17.74
N GLN A 175 -19.35 -5.57 -18.74
CA GLN A 175 -18.53 -6.48 -19.54
C GLN A 175 -17.60 -5.75 -20.51
N GLU A 176 -18.06 -4.64 -21.09
CA GLU A 176 -17.22 -3.80 -21.96
C GLU A 176 -16.11 -3.11 -21.17
N LYS A 177 -16.42 -2.65 -19.96
CA LYS A 177 -15.56 -1.88 -19.05
C LYS A 177 -15.37 -2.62 -17.71
N PRO A 178 -14.59 -3.72 -17.66
CA PRO A 178 -14.45 -4.53 -16.45
C PRO A 178 -13.86 -3.79 -15.24
N PHE A 179 -13.11 -2.69 -15.45
CA PHE A 179 -12.67 -1.82 -14.36
C PHE A 179 -13.84 -1.14 -13.64
N MET A 180 -14.95 -0.85 -14.33
CA MET A 180 -16.14 -0.33 -13.68
C MET A 180 -16.79 -1.40 -12.80
N LEU A 181 -16.82 -2.64 -13.28
CA LEU A 181 -17.29 -3.77 -12.49
C LEU A 181 -16.42 -3.96 -11.23
N ASN A 182 -15.09 -3.84 -11.36
CA ASN A 182 -14.19 -3.87 -10.21
C ASN A 182 -14.51 -2.74 -9.21
N ALA A 183 -14.71 -1.51 -9.68
CA ALA A 183 -15.06 -0.37 -8.82
C ALA A 183 -16.40 -0.56 -8.09
N PHE A 184 -17.43 -1.07 -8.76
CA PHE A 184 -18.71 -1.40 -8.13
C PHE A 184 -18.59 -2.54 -7.12
N ILE A 185 -17.79 -3.58 -7.42
CA ILE A 185 -17.51 -4.65 -6.45
C ILE A 185 -16.84 -4.05 -5.20
N ALA A 186 -15.78 -3.26 -5.38
CA ALA A 186 -15.08 -2.60 -4.27
C ALA A 186 -16.04 -1.71 -3.46
N GLY A 187 -16.92 -0.96 -4.14
CA GLY A 187 -17.89 -0.08 -3.50
C GLY A 187 -18.95 -0.82 -2.70
N TYR A 188 -19.55 -1.87 -3.26
CA TYR A 188 -20.54 -2.69 -2.55
C TYR A 188 -19.91 -3.47 -1.39
N TRP A 189 -18.68 -3.94 -1.55
CA TRP A 189 -17.93 -4.59 -0.48
C TRP A 189 -17.63 -3.62 0.66
N GLY A 190 -17.09 -2.44 0.33
CA GLY A 190 -16.81 -1.37 1.29
C GLY A 190 -18.07 -0.87 2.00
N TYR A 191 -19.21 -0.77 1.30
CA TYR A 191 -20.49 -0.40 1.90
C TYR A 191 -20.88 -1.37 3.00
N LEU A 192 -20.86 -2.68 2.73
CA LEU A 192 -21.30 -3.72 3.68
C LEU A 192 -20.37 -3.81 4.89
N GLU A 193 -19.05 -3.69 4.67
CA GLU A 193 -18.10 -3.69 5.79
C GLU A 193 -18.18 -2.42 6.63
N LEU A 194 -18.39 -1.26 6.01
CA LEU A 194 -18.63 -0.01 6.74
C LEU A 194 -19.95 -0.05 7.51
N GLU A 195 -21.02 -0.61 6.94
CA GLU A 195 -22.31 -0.85 7.60
C GLU A 195 -22.14 -1.75 8.83
N ARG A 196 -21.36 -2.82 8.69
CA ARG A 196 -21.02 -3.74 9.78
C ARG A 196 -20.23 -3.04 10.89
N LEU A 197 -19.18 -2.27 10.54
CA LEU A 197 -18.39 -1.51 11.52
C LEU A 197 -19.23 -0.42 12.22
N ALA A 198 -20.23 0.13 11.53
CA ALA A 198 -21.19 1.08 12.10
C ALA A 198 -22.21 0.44 13.05
N GLY A 199 -22.25 -0.89 13.14
CA GLY A 199 -23.18 -1.61 14.03
C GLY A 199 -24.60 -1.75 13.47
N TYR A 200 -24.80 -1.49 12.17
CA TYR A 200 -26.10 -1.68 11.52
C TYR A 200 -26.30 -3.14 11.06
N PRO A 201 -27.55 -3.62 10.99
CA PRO A 201 -27.86 -4.88 10.33
C PRO A 201 -27.45 -4.85 8.85
N GLU A 202 -26.93 -5.97 8.35
CA GLU A 202 -26.50 -6.07 6.95
C GLU A 202 -27.67 -5.87 5.97
N SER A 203 -27.46 -5.01 4.98
CA SER A 203 -28.35 -4.76 3.86
C SER A 203 -28.38 -5.96 2.91
N ALA A 204 -29.38 -6.85 3.08
CA ALA A 204 -29.54 -8.06 2.26
C ALA A 204 -29.53 -7.81 0.74
N GLY A 205 -30.14 -6.70 0.28
CA GLY A 205 -30.13 -6.32 -1.14
C GLY A 205 -28.74 -5.94 -1.65
N LYS A 206 -27.93 -5.25 -0.85
CA LYS A 206 -26.54 -4.90 -1.19
C LYS A 206 -25.65 -6.15 -1.20
N ARG A 207 -25.84 -7.08 -0.26
CA ARG A 207 -25.15 -8.38 -0.26
C ARG A 207 -25.48 -9.22 -1.49
N ALA A 208 -26.76 -9.29 -1.86
CA ALA A 208 -27.20 -10.01 -3.06
C ALA A 208 -26.57 -9.42 -4.34
N GLU A 209 -26.54 -8.10 -4.45
CA GLU A 209 -25.93 -7.43 -5.61
C GLU A 209 -24.40 -7.61 -5.66
N LEU A 210 -23.70 -7.53 -4.52
CA LEU A 210 -22.27 -7.84 -4.47
C LEU A 210 -21.98 -9.26 -4.98
N ASN A 211 -22.75 -10.25 -4.50
CA ASN A 211 -22.59 -11.64 -4.94
C ASN A 211 -22.86 -11.80 -6.44
N ARG A 212 -23.86 -11.08 -6.98
CA ARG A 212 -24.16 -11.05 -8.42
C ARG A 212 -23.00 -10.45 -9.23
N LEU A 213 -22.45 -9.31 -8.80
CA LEU A 213 -21.34 -8.64 -9.47
C LEU A 213 -20.06 -9.48 -9.45
N LEU A 214 -19.76 -10.14 -8.32
CA LEU A 214 -18.64 -11.07 -8.21
C LEU A 214 -18.77 -12.25 -9.19
N ALA A 215 -19.95 -12.88 -9.21
CA ALA A 215 -20.24 -13.97 -10.14
C ALA A 215 -20.14 -13.50 -11.60
N LEU A 216 -20.72 -12.34 -11.93
CA LEU A 216 -20.58 -11.72 -13.24
C LEU A 216 -19.12 -11.57 -13.61
N ARG A 217 -18.29 -10.99 -12.73
CA ARG A 217 -16.88 -10.69 -12.97
C ARG A 217 -16.05 -11.93 -13.29
N ALA A 218 -16.22 -13.03 -12.56
CA ALA A 218 -15.51 -14.28 -12.82
C ALA A 218 -16.02 -15.00 -14.06
N ASN A 219 -17.34 -15.00 -14.28
CA ASN A 219 -17.96 -15.66 -15.42
C ASN A 219 -17.58 -14.98 -16.75
N THR A 220 -17.59 -13.65 -16.78
CA THR A 220 -17.32 -12.86 -17.98
C THR A 220 -15.87 -12.40 -18.11
N PHE A 221 -14.97 -12.80 -17.20
CA PHE A 221 -13.54 -12.52 -17.34
C PHE A 221 -13.04 -13.05 -18.69
N SER A 222 -12.46 -12.16 -19.50
CA SER A 222 -11.86 -12.47 -20.77
C SER A 222 -10.55 -11.69 -20.95
N LYS A 223 -9.57 -12.35 -21.56
CA LYS A 223 -8.36 -11.70 -22.06
C LYS A 223 -8.65 -10.79 -23.26
N ASP A 224 -9.64 -11.16 -24.06
CA ASP A 224 -9.91 -10.51 -25.33
C ASP A 224 -10.61 -9.18 -25.14
N SER A 225 -10.17 -8.15 -25.87
CA SER A 225 -10.74 -6.81 -25.78
C SER A 225 -12.01 -6.65 -26.62
N PRO A 226 -13.12 -6.14 -26.06
CA PRO A 226 -14.29 -5.77 -26.86
C PRO A 226 -13.95 -4.65 -27.85
N TYR A 227 -12.93 -3.84 -27.56
CA TYR A 227 -12.47 -2.75 -28.41
C TYR A 227 -11.63 -3.22 -29.61
N SER A 228 -11.19 -4.48 -29.64
CA SER A 228 -10.29 -5.00 -30.69
C SER A 228 -10.88 -4.92 -32.10
N SER A 229 -12.21 -4.99 -32.21
CA SER A 229 -12.94 -4.90 -33.49
C SER A 229 -13.33 -3.47 -33.88
N TYR A 230 -13.07 -2.48 -33.02
CA TYR A 230 -13.52 -1.11 -33.24
C TYR A 230 -12.54 -0.35 -34.14
N GLY A 231 -13.05 0.14 -35.27
CA GLY A 231 -12.33 1.09 -36.13
C GLY A 231 -12.20 2.46 -35.44
N THR A 232 -11.17 3.24 -35.79
CA THR A 232 -10.84 4.52 -35.14
C THR A 232 -11.93 5.59 -35.20
N GLY A 233 -12.94 5.44 -36.08
CA GLY A 233 -14.14 6.29 -36.10
C GLY A 233 -15.15 5.99 -34.99
N GLN A 234 -15.00 4.89 -34.25
CA GLN A 234 -15.89 4.54 -33.14
C GLN A 234 -15.44 5.24 -31.84
N PRO A 235 -16.37 5.78 -31.03
CA PRO A 235 -16.04 6.54 -29.81
C PRO A 235 -15.16 5.78 -28.81
N LEU A 236 -15.29 4.45 -28.76
CA LEU A 236 -14.58 3.59 -27.80
C LEU A 236 -13.32 2.93 -28.37
N ALA A 237 -12.97 3.15 -29.64
CA ALA A 237 -11.77 2.56 -30.24
C ALA A 237 -10.49 2.95 -29.48
N TYR A 238 -10.45 4.17 -28.96
CA TYR A 238 -9.33 4.69 -28.18
C TYR A 238 -9.21 4.09 -26.78
N CYS A 239 -10.24 3.37 -26.31
CA CYS A 239 -10.16 2.63 -25.05
C CYS A 239 -9.28 1.38 -25.17
N ARG A 240 -8.81 1.06 -26.38
CA ARG A 240 -7.72 0.09 -26.62
C ARG A 240 -6.43 0.45 -25.88
N THR A 241 -6.24 1.71 -25.51
CA THR A 241 -5.17 2.16 -24.61
C THR A 241 -5.16 1.38 -23.30
N LEU A 242 -6.32 0.91 -22.84
CA LEU A 242 -6.46 0.17 -21.58
C LEU A 242 -6.53 -1.35 -21.80
N ASN A 243 -6.14 -1.87 -22.97
CA ASN A 243 -6.40 -3.27 -23.34
C ASN A 243 -5.87 -4.28 -22.33
N ILE A 244 -4.66 -4.04 -21.82
CA ILE A 244 -3.98 -4.95 -20.89
C ILE A 244 -4.26 -4.59 -19.43
N ALA A 245 -4.54 -3.32 -19.12
CA ALA A 245 -4.88 -2.87 -17.77
C ALA A 245 -6.35 -3.07 -17.36
N ARG A 246 -7.32 -2.97 -18.28
CA ARG A 246 -8.75 -2.77 -17.95
C ARG A 246 -9.35 -3.83 -17.02
N ASN A 247 -8.78 -5.04 -17.00
CA ASN A 247 -9.24 -6.12 -16.13
C ASN A 247 -8.87 -5.90 -14.65
N PHE A 248 -7.88 -5.04 -14.37
CA PHE A 248 -7.21 -4.94 -13.08
C PHE A 248 -7.18 -3.53 -12.49
N ILE A 249 -7.63 -2.51 -13.22
CA ILE A 249 -7.92 -1.19 -12.63
C ILE A 249 -9.01 -1.35 -11.54
N PHE A 250 -8.83 -0.68 -10.39
CA PHE A 250 -9.64 -0.84 -9.17
C PHE A 250 -9.67 -2.26 -8.58
N LEU A 251 -8.67 -3.10 -8.86
CA LEU A 251 -8.52 -4.37 -8.15
C LEU A 251 -8.31 -4.09 -6.65
N THR A 252 -8.95 -4.88 -5.79
CA THR A 252 -8.71 -4.89 -4.33
C THR A 252 -8.22 -6.27 -3.91
N PRO A 253 -7.57 -6.41 -2.72
CA PRO A 253 -7.19 -7.70 -2.18
C PRO A 253 -8.35 -8.72 -2.12
N GLU A 254 -9.55 -8.28 -1.73
CA GLU A 254 -10.74 -9.12 -1.62
C GLU A 254 -11.22 -9.62 -3.00
N LEU A 255 -11.25 -8.73 -4.01
CA LEU A 255 -11.58 -9.11 -5.38
C LEU A 255 -10.48 -10.00 -6.00
N ALA A 256 -9.21 -9.73 -5.70
CA ALA A 256 -8.10 -10.55 -6.15
C ALA A 256 -8.18 -11.97 -5.59
N GLN A 257 -8.52 -12.13 -4.30
CA GLN A 257 -8.78 -13.43 -3.69
C GLN A 257 -9.97 -14.15 -4.36
N TYR A 258 -11.03 -13.42 -4.68
CA TYR A 258 -12.19 -14.00 -5.38
C TYR A 258 -11.81 -14.49 -6.78
N LEU A 259 -11.06 -13.69 -7.55
CA LEU A 259 -10.57 -14.07 -8.88
C LEU A 259 -9.57 -15.22 -8.83
N ARG A 260 -8.70 -15.28 -7.84
CA ARG A 260 -7.80 -16.42 -7.61
C ARG A 260 -8.59 -17.72 -7.41
N THR A 261 -9.69 -17.66 -6.66
CA THR A 261 -10.54 -18.84 -6.41
C THR A 261 -11.37 -19.24 -7.63
N ASN A 262 -11.94 -18.27 -8.36
CA ASN A 262 -13.00 -18.54 -9.34
C ASN A 262 -12.57 -18.38 -10.80
N ALA A 263 -11.42 -17.76 -11.07
CA ALA A 263 -10.98 -17.41 -12.42
C ALA A 263 -9.45 -17.46 -12.62
N ALA A 264 -8.67 -18.09 -11.73
CA ALA A 264 -7.20 -18.08 -11.80
C ALA A 264 -6.65 -18.50 -13.18
N GLY A 265 -7.16 -19.57 -13.77
CA GLY A 265 -6.70 -20.03 -15.09
C GLY A 265 -6.96 -19.00 -16.20
N LYS A 266 -8.07 -18.26 -16.12
CA LYS A 266 -8.37 -17.17 -17.08
C LYS A 266 -7.43 -15.98 -16.88
N VAL A 267 -7.14 -15.63 -15.62
CA VAL A 267 -6.20 -14.55 -15.27
C VAL A 267 -4.77 -14.90 -15.73
N GLN A 268 -4.30 -16.12 -15.46
CA GLN A 268 -2.98 -16.60 -15.91
C GLN A 268 -2.85 -16.54 -17.44
N THR A 269 -3.88 -16.98 -18.17
CA THR A 269 -3.90 -16.91 -19.63
C THR A 269 -3.85 -15.47 -20.13
N ALA A 270 -4.61 -14.56 -19.50
CA ALA A 270 -4.60 -13.15 -19.87
C ALA A 270 -3.24 -12.49 -19.61
N LEU A 271 -2.64 -12.69 -18.44
CA LEU A 271 -1.34 -12.13 -18.10
C LEU A 271 -0.24 -12.61 -19.06
N ALA A 272 -0.21 -13.91 -19.37
CA ALA A 272 0.76 -14.46 -20.32
C ALA A 272 0.63 -13.82 -21.73
N GLU A 273 -0.60 -13.56 -22.20
CA GLU A 273 -0.81 -12.88 -23.48
C GLU A 273 -0.45 -11.39 -23.42
N TYR A 274 -0.83 -10.70 -22.35
CA TYR A 274 -0.54 -9.27 -22.19
C TYR A 274 0.97 -9.01 -22.13
N GLU A 275 1.72 -9.82 -21.39
CA GLU A 275 3.19 -9.74 -21.33
C GLU A 275 3.84 -9.97 -22.69
N ALA A 276 3.27 -10.85 -23.53
CA ALA A 276 3.76 -11.09 -24.88
C ALA A 276 3.44 -9.95 -25.85
N LEU A 277 2.30 -9.28 -25.67
CA LEU A 277 1.85 -8.18 -26.54
C LEU A 277 2.47 -6.83 -26.17
N ALA A 278 2.77 -6.61 -24.89
CA ALA A 278 3.29 -5.36 -24.35
C ALA A 278 4.52 -5.64 -23.47
N PRO A 279 5.70 -5.87 -24.06
CA PRO A 279 6.90 -6.28 -23.31
C PRO A 279 7.40 -5.22 -22.31
N TYR A 280 7.05 -3.94 -22.51
CA TYR A 280 7.38 -2.84 -21.59
C TYR A 280 6.25 -2.47 -20.65
N TRP A 281 5.27 -3.36 -20.43
CA TRP A 281 4.12 -3.10 -19.55
C TRP A 281 4.50 -2.56 -18.16
N PHE A 282 5.67 -2.91 -17.63
CA PHE A 282 6.13 -2.50 -16.30
C PHE A 282 6.81 -1.13 -16.28
N VAL A 283 7.25 -0.62 -17.43
CA VAL A 283 7.97 0.66 -17.55
C VAL A 283 7.00 1.83 -17.44
N SER A 284 7.27 2.73 -16.51
CA SER A 284 6.50 3.96 -16.31
C SER A 284 6.56 4.83 -17.57
N PHE A 285 5.40 5.16 -18.14
CA PHE A 285 5.28 5.96 -19.37
C PHE A 285 6.16 5.46 -20.53
N ALA A 286 6.15 4.15 -20.80
CA ALA A 286 6.85 3.61 -21.96
C ALA A 286 6.41 4.34 -23.24
N GLU A 287 7.34 4.59 -24.17
CA GLU A 287 7.10 5.23 -25.47
C GLU A 287 6.38 4.28 -26.46
N GLU A 288 5.23 3.76 -26.03
CA GLU A 288 4.37 2.86 -26.77
C GLU A 288 2.92 3.33 -26.61
N GLY A 289 2.12 3.16 -27.64
CA GLY A 289 0.75 3.67 -27.61
C GLY A 289 -0.12 3.12 -28.72
N PHE A 290 -1.42 3.07 -28.46
CA PHE A 290 -2.39 2.79 -29.50
C PHE A 290 -2.74 4.07 -30.26
N ALA A 291 -2.70 4.03 -31.60
CA ALA A 291 -3.04 5.14 -32.49
C ALA A 291 -2.20 6.39 -32.19
N GLU A 292 -2.80 7.58 -32.03
CA GLU A 292 -2.10 8.84 -31.77
C GLU A 292 -1.63 9.02 -30.31
N ASN A 293 -1.44 7.91 -29.57
CA ASN A 293 -0.82 7.95 -28.26
C ASN A 293 0.69 7.85 -28.36
N ALA A 294 1.40 8.66 -27.59
CA ALA A 294 2.86 8.64 -27.52
C ALA A 294 3.40 7.80 -26.35
N LEU A 295 2.66 7.74 -25.24
CA LEU A 295 3.06 7.10 -23.99
C LEU A 295 1.97 6.14 -23.50
N THR A 296 2.39 5.06 -22.85
CA THR A 296 1.47 4.16 -22.12
C THR A 296 0.97 4.83 -20.84
N THR A 297 -0.22 4.43 -20.39
CA THR A 297 -0.77 4.89 -19.11
C THR A 297 -0.15 4.13 -17.94
N LEU A 298 -0.18 4.71 -16.73
CA LEU A 298 0.30 4.01 -15.52
C LEU A 298 -0.58 2.81 -15.13
N TYR A 299 -1.78 2.70 -15.68
CA TYR A 299 -2.68 1.57 -15.43
C TYR A 299 -2.13 0.24 -15.93
N ASP A 300 -1.32 0.25 -16.99
CA ASP A 300 -0.72 -0.98 -17.53
C ASP A 300 0.28 -1.57 -16.51
N SER A 301 1.24 -0.74 -16.07
CA SER A 301 2.24 -1.12 -15.06
C SER A 301 1.58 -1.50 -13.76
N HIS A 302 0.66 -0.66 -13.26
CA HIS A 302 -0.04 -0.92 -12.00
C HIS A 302 -0.92 -2.16 -12.07
N GLY A 303 -1.85 -2.24 -13.02
CA GLY A 303 -2.87 -3.29 -13.07
C GLY A 303 -2.27 -4.69 -13.24
N ILE A 304 -1.29 -4.84 -14.14
CA ILE A 304 -0.61 -6.12 -14.36
C ILE A 304 0.21 -6.49 -13.11
N PHE A 305 0.93 -5.54 -12.51
CA PHE A 305 1.70 -5.78 -11.29
C PHE A 305 0.80 -6.25 -10.14
N MET A 306 -0.32 -5.56 -9.89
CA MET A 306 -1.24 -5.93 -8.81
C MET A 306 -1.92 -7.28 -9.06
N ALA A 307 -2.19 -7.64 -10.32
CA ALA A 307 -2.68 -8.97 -10.66
C ALA A 307 -1.65 -10.08 -10.34
N LYS A 308 -0.37 -9.86 -10.66
CA LYS A 308 0.71 -10.76 -10.27
C LYS A 308 0.84 -10.89 -8.76
N ALA A 309 0.86 -9.76 -8.06
CA ALA A 309 1.09 -9.71 -6.62
C ALA A 309 -0.09 -10.27 -5.83
N TRP A 310 -1.33 -9.88 -6.15
CA TRP A 310 -2.49 -10.25 -5.33
C TRP A 310 -3.26 -11.46 -5.86
N ILE A 311 -3.31 -11.70 -7.17
CA ILE A 311 -4.04 -12.87 -7.72
C ILE A 311 -3.09 -14.07 -7.82
N LEU A 312 -1.95 -13.91 -8.51
CA LEU A 312 -1.00 -15.01 -8.68
C LEU A 312 -0.12 -15.25 -7.45
N GLN A 313 -0.03 -14.28 -6.53
CA GLN A 313 0.82 -14.34 -5.35
C GLN A 313 2.28 -14.63 -5.71
N GLU A 314 2.76 -13.95 -6.76
CA GLU A 314 4.16 -14.08 -7.16
C GLU A 314 5.08 -13.62 -6.02
N PRO A 315 6.18 -14.34 -5.73
CA PRO A 315 7.10 -13.96 -4.66
C PRO A 315 7.62 -12.53 -4.85
N GLY A 316 7.81 -11.80 -3.75
CA GLY A 316 8.32 -10.43 -3.78
C GLY A 316 9.60 -10.29 -4.62
N LYS A 317 10.47 -11.31 -4.57
CA LYS A 317 11.70 -11.40 -5.37
C LYS A 317 11.48 -11.39 -6.89
N SER A 318 10.39 -11.98 -7.36
CA SER A 318 10.00 -11.92 -8.78
C SER A 318 9.40 -10.56 -9.13
N LEU A 319 8.63 -9.98 -8.21
CA LEU A 319 7.98 -8.68 -8.38
C LEU A 319 8.98 -7.52 -8.46
N GLU A 320 10.11 -7.58 -7.74
CA GLU A 320 11.14 -6.52 -7.78
C GLU A 320 11.59 -6.17 -9.21
N ALA A 321 11.63 -7.16 -10.10
CA ALA A 321 12.09 -6.98 -11.48
C ALA A 321 11.17 -6.05 -12.30
N TYR A 322 9.95 -5.81 -11.82
CA TYR A 322 8.91 -5.05 -12.52
C TYR A 322 8.48 -3.79 -11.76
N LEU A 323 9.22 -3.39 -10.72
CA LEU A 323 8.91 -2.16 -9.96
C LEU A 323 9.11 -0.90 -10.81
N ASP A 324 10.17 -0.89 -11.62
CA ASP A 324 10.70 0.29 -12.32
C ASP A 324 11.01 1.45 -11.35
N ILE A 325 10.97 2.69 -11.82
CA ILE A 325 11.10 3.92 -11.03
C ILE A 325 9.73 4.64 -10.91
N PRO A 326 9.53 5.49 -9.89
CA PRO A 326 8.33 6.31 -9.80
C PRO A 326 8.20 7.21 -11.04
N ALA A 327 6.97 7.33 -11.54
CA ALA A 327 6.63 8.12 -12.72
C ALA A 327 6.50 9.62 -12.41
N PHE A 328 6.34 9.97 -11.13
CA PHE A 328 6.23 11.34 -10.63
C PHE A 328 7.31 11.63 -9.58
N ASP A 329 7.66 12.90 -9.40
CA ASP A 329 8.68 13.33 -8.41
C ASP A 329 8.30 12.88 -7.00
N ARG A 330 7.00 13.01 -6.68
CA ARG A 330 6.40 12.73 -5.39
C ARG A 330 4.97 12.23 -5.56
N GLY A 331 4.53 11.41 -4.62
CA GLY A 331 3.15 10.93 -4.58
C GLY A 331 2.77 10.05 -5.76
N ASP A 332 3.68 9.29 -6.34
CA ASP A 332 3.27 8.21 -7.24
C ASP A 332 2.61 7.10 -6.41
N LEU A 333 1.28 7.14 -6.29
CA LEU A 333 0.56 6.19 -5.45
C LEU A 333 0.60 4.77 -6.02
N TYR A 334 0.68 4.63 -7.35
CA TYR A 334 0.78 3.31 -7.96
C TYR A 334 2.16 2.70 -7.71
N TYR A 335 3.23 3.50 -7.76
CA TYR A 335 4.56 3.03 -7.34
C TYR A 335 4.59 2.66 -5.85
N ILE A 336 4.01 3.49 -4.97
CA ILE A 336 3.88 3.19 -3.53
C ILE A 336 3.14 1.87 -3.32
N GLN A 337 2.01 1.64 -4.00
CA GLN A 337 1.25 0.41 -3.84
C GLN A 337 2.00 -0.81 -4.39
N LYS A 338 2.74 -0.67 -5.51
CA LYS A 338 3.63 -1.74 -6.01
C LYS A 338 4.74 -2.08 -5.00
N LEU A 339 5.31 -1.09 -4.31
CA LEU A 339 6.30 -1.32 -3.24
C LEU A 339 5.67 -2.08 -2.06
N VAL A 340 4.48 -1.67 -1.61
CA VAL A 340 3.74 -2.36 -0.54
C VAL A 340 3.49 -3.81 -0.93
N ALA A 341 2.93 -4.06 -2.11
CA ALA A 341 2.67 -5.40 -2.61
C ALA A 341 3.94 -6.25 -2.73
N THR A 342 5.09 -5.64 -3.08
CA THR A 342 6.38 -6.33 -3.11
C THR A 342 6.81 -6.75 -1.71
N ILE A 343 6.76 -5.84 -0.74
CA ILE A 343 7.10 -6.08 0.67
C ILE A 343 6.20 -7.16 1.28
N GLU A 344 4.90 -7.13 0.99
CA GLU A 344 3.93 -8.14 1.40
C GLU A 344 4.30 -9.53 0.89
N ASN A 345 4.59 -9.63 -0.41
CA ASN A 345 4.93 -10.90 -1.04
C ASN A 345 6.36 -11.37 -0.71
N TYR A 346 7.16 -10.55 -0.03
CA TYR A 346 8.42 -10.99 0.61
C TYR A 346 8.21 -11.72 1.92
N ASN A 347 7.17 -11.34 2.67
CA ASN A 347 6.85 -11.88 3.99
C ASN A 347 5.84 -13.04 3.96
N GLY A 348 5.32 -13.39 2.76
CA GLY A 348 4.42 -14.52 2.52
C GLY A 348 2.94 -14.13 2.48
N ASN A 349 2.33 -14.31 1.30
CA ASN A 349 0.90 -14.41 0.99
C ASN A 349 -0.12 -13.45 1.66
N GLY A 350 -0.24 -12.23 1.13
CA GLY A 350 -1.50 -11.66 0.61
C GLY A 350 -2.79 -11.63 1.47
N SER A 351 -2.70 -11.66 2.79
CA SER A 351 -3.77 -11.29 3.71
C SER A 351 -3.08 -10.70 4.93
N SER A 352 -3.42 -9.45 5.30
CA SER A 352 -2.99 -8.66 6.47
C SER A 352 -1.67 -9.13 7.12
N PRO A 353 -0.63 -8.27 7.26
CA PRO A 353 0.69 -8.69 7.75
C PRO A 353 0.53 -9.73 8.85
N PRO A 354 1.05 -10.96 8.66
CA PRO A 354 0.79 -12.04 9.58
C PRO A 354 1.10 -11.53 10.98
N ALA A 355 0.14 -11.72 11.88
CA ALA A 355 0.27 -11.28 13.25
C ALA A 355 1.67 -11.67 13.74
N SER A 356 2.43 -10.69 14.19
CA SER A 356 3.84 -10.87 14.55
C SER A 356 4.17 -10.04 15.80
N PHE A 357 5.44 -9.85 16.10
CA PHE A 357 5.88 -9.05 17.24
C PHE A 357 7.20 -8.36 16.93
N THR A 358 7.47 -7.22 17.56
CA THR A 358 8.77 -6.56 17.53
C THR A 358 9.54 -6.86 18.81
N MET A 359 10.88 -6.72 18.77
CA MET A 359 11.74 -6.88 19.94
C MET A 359 12.70 -5.70 20.09
N SER A 360 12.81 -5.16 21.31
CA SER A 360 13.79 -4.13 21.65
C SER A 360 14.51 -4.46 22.97
N ALA A 361 15.68 -3.86 23.18
CA ALA A 361 16.44 -3.99 24.42
C ALA A 361 16.87 -2.63 24.95
N THR A 362 16.60 -2.37 26.22
CA THR A 362 16.99 -1.11 26.88
C THR A 362 17.83 -1.39 28.13
N PRO A 363 19.07 -0.85 28.18
CA PRO A 363 19.80 -0.19 27.09
C PRO A 363 20.25 -1.20 26.02
N LEU A 364 20.93 -0.75 24.96
CA LEU A 364 21.67 -1.64 24.04
C LEU A 364 23.13 -1.87 24.48
N PHE A 365 23.60 -1.09 25.45
CA PHE A 365 24.98 -1.10 25.93
C PHE A 365 25.04 -1.08 27.47
N ARG A 366 25.91 -1.91 28.05
CA ARG A 366 26.26 -1.86 29.48
C ARG A 366 27.76 -1.98 29.68
N ALA A 367 28.27 -1.19 30.61
CA ALA A 367 29.60 -1.36 31.19
C ALA A 367 29.50 -1.98 32.58
N ILE A 368 30.32 -2.99 32.88
CA ILE A 368 30.46 -3.58 34.21
C ILE A 368 31.94 -3.78 34.55
N GLN A 369 32.25 -3.99 35.84
CA GLN A 369 33.58 -4.41 36.26
C GLN A 369 33.72 -5.94 36.16
N ALA A 370 34.97 -6.44 36.07
CA ALA A 370 35.25 -7.87 36.18
C ALA A 370 34.64 -8.43 37.49
N GLY A 371 33.93 -9.56 37.37
CA GLY A 371 33.17 -10.17 38.48
C GLY A 371 31.79 -9.54 38.73
N GLY A 372 31.46 -8.42 38.08
CA GLY A 372 30.18 -7.73 38.20
C GLY A 372 29.06 -8.38 37.38
N ALA A 373 27.85 -7.80 37.49
CA ALA A 373 26.69 -8.17 36.71
C ALA A 373 25.94 -6.95 36.17
N GLY A 374 25.29 -7.10 35.01
CA GLY A 374 24.46 -6.08 34.38
C GLY A 374 23.19 -6.71 33.81
N SER A 375 22.17 -5.87 33.59
CA SER A 375 20.88 -6.30 33.06
C SER A 375 20.42 -5.42 31.90
N TYR A 376 19.70 -6.05 30.98
CA TYR A 376 18.99 -5.44 29.85
C TYR A 376 17.51 -5.81 29.96
N ALA A 377 16.63 -4.83 29.77
CA ALA A 377 15.20 -5.08 29.67
C ALA A 377 14.87 -5.38 28.19
N ILE A 378 14.38 -6.58 27.91
CA ILE A 378 13.95 -7.03 26.58
C ILE A 378 12.43 -6.83 26.51
N THR A 379 11.96 -5.97 25.62
CA THR A 379 10.53 -5.66 25.44
C THR A 379 10.04 -6.27 24.13
N LEU A 380 8.91 -6.96 24.18
CA LEU A 380 8.19 -7.46 23.00
C LEU A 380 6.87 -6.69 22.85
N GLU A 381 6.58 -6.20 21.64
CA GLU A 381 5.32 -5.54 21.31
C GLU A 381 4.60 -6.30 20.20
N ALA A 382 3.27 -6.41 20.28
CA ALA A 382 2.49 -7.15 19.30
C ALA A 382 2.29 -6.31 18.04
N VAL A 383 2.35 -6.97 16.88
CA VAL A 383 1.96 -6.42 15.58
C VAL A 383 0.69 -7.14 15.13
N GLY A 384 -0.37 -6.39 14.85
CA GLY A 384 -1.68 -6.96 14.53
C GLY A 384 -2.32 -7.65 15.74
N ASN A 385 -2.97 -8.79 15.53
CA ASN A 385 -3.66 -9.58 16.56
C ASN A 385 -2.81 -10.73 17.12
N PHE A 386 -1.50 -10.54 17.26
CA PHE A 386 -0.59 -11.61 17.68
C PHE A 386 -0.87 -12.03 19.13
N THR A 387 -1.38 -13.24 19.27
CA THR A 387 -1.70 -13.90 20.53
C THR A 387 -0.82 -15.11 20.89
N PRO A 388 -0.02 -15.72 19.98
CA PRO A 388 0.92 -16.78 20.37
C PRO A 388 1.93 -16.32 21.43
N THR A 389 2.44 -17.27 22.21
CA THR A 389 3.55 -17.03 23.14
C THR A 389 4.88 -17.00 22.39
N VAL A 390 5.83 -16.21 22.91
CA VAL A 390 7.18 -16.07 22.35
C VAL A 390 8.20 -16.67 23.31
N SER A 391 9.13 -17.45 22.76
CA SER A 391 10.27 -18.04 23.47
C SER A 391 11.53 -17.22 23.18
N LEU A 392 12.23 -16.83 24.23
CA LEU A 392 13.47 -16.06 24.18
C LEU A 392 14.67 -16.98 24.42
N ALA A 393 15.72 -16.76 23.63
CA ALA A 393 17.04 -17.37 23.80
C ALA A 393 18.12 -16.29 23.72
N ALA A 394 19.18 -16.42 24.53
CA ALA A 394 20.37 -15.59 24.42
C ALA A 394 21.57 -16.48 24.13
N GLY A 395 22.32 -16.17 23.08
CA GLY A 395 23.57 -16.86 22.77
C GLY A 395 24.67 -16.41 23.70
N ASN A 396 25.46 -17.36 24.22
CA ASN A 396 26.60 -17.04 25.07
C ASN A 396 27.89 -16.93 24.22
N PRO A 397 28.45 -15.72 24.02
CA PRO A 397 29.64 -15.55 23.19
C PRO A 397 30.94 -15.98 23.89
N SER A 398 30.92 -16.27 25.20
CA SER A 398 32.14 -16.61 25.95
C SER A 398 31.86 -17.46 27.20
N PRO A 399 32.68 -18.50 27.49
CA PRO A 399 32.58 -19.24 28.75
C PRO A 399 32.89 -18.38 29.99
N GLN A 400 33.44 -17.17 29.82
CA GLN A 400 33.67 -16.21 30.90
C GLN A 400 32.44 -15.36 31.25
N LEU A 401 31.28 -15.65 30.65
CA LEU A 401 30.01 -15.01 30.97
C LEU A 401 28.98 -16.06 31.42
N SER A 402 28.20 -15.69 32.43
CA SER A 402 26.95 -16.37 32.77
C SER A 402 25.77 -15.49 32.33
N ILE A 403 24.87 -16.04 31.52
CA ILE A 403 23.73 -15.33 30.93
C ILE A 403 22.44 -16.03 31.32
N SER A 404 21.43 -15.27 31.76
CA SER A 404 20.09 -15.78 32.02
C SER A 404 19.01 -14.83 31.52
N LEU A 405 17.90 -15.40 31.03
CA LEU A 405 16.69 -14.68 30.62
C LEU A 405 15.54 -15.05 31.56
N THR A 406 14.81 -14.06 32.07
CA THR A 406 13.67 -14.31 32.96
C THR A 406 12.54 -13.30 32.73
N PRO A 407 11.32 -13.75 32.35
CA PRO A 407 11.00 -15.12 31.90
C PRO A 407 11.63 -15.45 30.52
N ALA A 408 11.83 -16.74 30.23
CA ALA A 408 12.30 -17.20 28.91
C ALA A 408 11.14 -17.41 27.92
N THR A 409 9.90 -17.39 28.39
CA THR A 409 8.69 -17.45 27.56
C THR A 409 7.67 -16.45 28.09
N LEU A 410 7.01 -15.69 27.21
CA LEU A 410 6.02 -14.70 27.61
C LEU A 410 4.95 -14.48 26.53
N SER A 411 3.78 -14.00 26.96
CA SER A 411 2.77 -13.42 26.08
C SER A 411 3.21 -12.05 25.58
N VAL A 412 2.74 -11.66 24.40
CA VAL A 412 3.01 -10.35 23.80
C VAL A 412 1.74 -9.49 23.89
N PRO A 413 1.82 -8.21 24.30
CA PRO A 413 3.03 -7.49 24.73
C PRO A 413 3.55 -7.97 26.09
N GLY A 414 4.86 -7.86 26.31
CA GLY A 414 5.47 -8.22 27.59
C GLY A 414 6.97 -7.95 27.64
N GLN A 415 7.56 -8.18 28.82
CA GLN A 415 8.96 -7.86 29.10
C GLN A 415 9.70 -9.04 29.76
N ALA A 416 10.97 -9.20 29.40
CA ALA A 416 11.91 -10.10 30.06
C ALA A 416 13.19 -9.36 30.47
N THR A 417 13.90 -9.91 31.46
CA THR A 417 15.20 -9.40 31.87
C THR A 417 16.30 -10.34 31.40
N LEU A 418 17.23 -9.83 30.60
CA LEU A 418 18.49 -10.49 30.28
C LEU A 418 19.53 -10.06 31.31
N ARG A 419 19.97 -10.98 32.17
CA ARG A 419 21.03 -10.75 33.15
C ARG A 419 22.32 -11.38 32.66
N VAL A 420 23.42 -10.62 32.74
CA VAL A 420 24.75 -11.07 32.35
C VAL A 420 25.72 -10.85 33.50
N THR A 421 26.48 -11.88 33.86
CA THR A 421 27.48 -11.86 34.95
C THR A 421 28.84 -12.24 34.41
N SER A 422 29.86 -11.45 34.73
CA SER A 422 31.26 -11.76 34.40
C SER A 422 31.81 -12.80 35.36
N LEU A 423 32.38 -13.88 34.83
CA LEU A 423 33.02 -14.96 35.60
C LEU A 423 34.55 -14.82 35.71
N HIS A 424 35.13 -13.73 35.19
CA HIS A 424 36.55 -13.45 35.31
C HIS A 424 37.00 -13.37 36.78
N GLY A 425 37.93 -14.25 37.16
CA GLY A 425 38.54 -14.30 38.49
C GLY A 425 39.91 -13.60 38.62
N GLY A 426 40.38 -12.90 37.57
CA GLY A 426 41.69 -12.24 37.52
C GLY A 426 41.67 -10.92 36.73
N PRO A 427 42.81 -10.20 36.62
CA PRO A 427 42.86 -8.91 35.93
C PRO A 427 42.53 -9.05 34.44
N VAL A 428 41.45 -8.40 34.01
CA VAL A 428 41.00 -8.33 32.60
C VAL A 428 41.46 -7.01 32.01
N GLY A 429 42.01 -7.06 30.78
CA GLY A 429 42.38 -5.86 30.03
C GLY A 429 41.21 -4.87 29.90
N ALA A 430 41.51 -3.57 29.97
CA ALA A 430 40.49 -2.53 29.88
C ALA A 430 39.75 -2.57 28.53
N GLY A 431 38.43 -2.39 28.56
CA GLY A 431 37.61 -2.26 27.35
C GLY A 431 37.27 -3.57 26.62
N MET A 432 37.32 -4.72 27.29
CA MET A 432 36.93 -5.99 26.66
C MET A 432 35.42 -6.03 26.37
N SER A 433 35.03 -6.20 25.11
CA SER A 433 33.64 -6.14 24.65
C SER A 433 33.08 -7.52 24.25
N TYR A 434 31.82 -7.76 24.59
CA TYR A 434 31.04 -8.92 24.16
C TYR A 434 29.74 -8.49 23.48
N THR A 435 29.46 -9.09 22.33
CA THR A 435 28.18 -8.96 21.62
C THR A 435 27.34 -10.19 21.92
N ILE A 436 26.19 -9.98 22.56
CA ILE A 436 25.32 -11.07 23.03
C ILE A 436 24.08 -11.08 22.13
N PRO A 437 23.92 -12.08 21.24
CA PRO A 437 22.73 -12.19 20.41
C PRO A 437 21.54 -12.66 21.27
N VAL A 438 20.39 -12.03 21.06
CA VAL A 438 19.11 -12.40 21.67
C VAL A 438 18.14 -12.72 20.54
N THR A 439 17.49 -13.87 20.61
CA THR A 439 16.52 -14.35 19.62
C THR A 439 15.18 -14.58 20.30
N ALA A 440 14.11 -14.17 19.63
CA ALA A 440 12.74 -14.35 20.07
C ALA A 440 11.97 -15.11 19.00
N THR A 441 11.33 -16.23 19.34
CA THR A 441 10.62 -17.10 18.39
C THR A 441 9.21 -17.42 18.88
N GLY A 442 8.19 -17.18 18.05
CA GLY A 442 6.80 -17.46 18.40
C GLY A 442 5.86 -17.28 17.20
N GLY A 443 4.80 -18.09 17.12
CA GLY A 443 3.79 -17.98 16.05
C GLY A 443 4.34 -18.12 14.61
N GLY A 444 5.47 -18.82 14.42
CA GLY A 444 6.13 -18.93 13.11
C GLY A 444 7.08 -17.78 12.76
N HIS A 445 7.19 -16.77 13.61
CA HIS A 445 8.08 -15.62 13.44
C HIS A 445 9.31 -15.70 14.35
N THR A 446 10.44 -15.14 13.88
CA THR A 446 11.68 -15.03 14.65
C THR A 446 12.28 -13.64 14.52
N GLU A 447 12.48 -12.96 15.65
CA GLU A 447 13.17 -11.68 15.74
C GLU A 447 14.55 -11.86 16.39
N SER A 448 15.53 -11.03 16.04
CA SER A 448 16.87 -11.07 16.64
C SER A 448 17.45 -9.68 16.84
N LEU A 449 18.08 -9.46 18.00
CA LEU A 449 18.88 -8.28 18.29
C LEU A 449 20.18 -8.66 18.97
N SER A 450 21.08 -7.70 19.16
CA SER A 450 22.28 -7.91 19.98
C SER A 450 22.45 -6.78 20.98
N VAL A 451 22.87 -7.13 22.19
CA VAL A 451 23.28 -6.16 23.23
C VAL A 451 24.78 -6.24 23.44
N MET A 452 25.39 -5.10 23.78
CA MET A 452 26.84 -4.99 23.97
C MET A 452 27.21 -4.83 25.45
N LEU A 453 27.98 -5.77 25.97
CA LEU A 453 28.58 -5.70 27.31
C LEU A 453 30.07 -5.34 27.20
N VAL A 454 30.53 -4.36 27.97
CA VAL A 454 31.97 -4.06 28.10
C VAL A 454 32.42 -4.26 29.54
N ILE A 455 33.50 -5.02 29.71
CA ILE A 455 34.16 -5.25 30.99
C ILE A 455 35.27 -4.22 31.18
N ASN A 456 35.32 -3.62 32.38
CA ASN A 456 36.30 -2.61 32.75
C ASN A 456 36.37 -1.47 31.72
N ALA A 457 35.21 -0.92 31.36
CA ALA A 457 35.13 0.20 30.44
C ALA A 457 35.89 1.42 31.01
N PHE A 458 36.49 2.20 30.12
CA PHE A 458 37.09 3.49 30.43
C PHE A 458 36.45 4.54 29.53
N GLU A 459 36.26 5.74 30.06
CA GLU A 459 35.74 6.87 29.30
C GLU A 459 36.90 7.72 28.80
N VAL A 460 36.84 8.11 27.54
CA VAL A 460 37.74 9.12 26.96
C VAL A 460 36.91 10.34 26.60
N HIS A 461 37.08 11.42 27.35
CA HIS A 461 36.45 12.69 27.01
C HIS A 461 37.30 13.40 25.95
N LEU A 462 36.74 13.62 24.76
CA LEU A 462 37.37 14.43 23.74
C LEU A 462 37.12 15.92 24.03
N PRO A 463 38.11 16.81 23.84
CA PRO A 463 37.87 18.24 23.96
C PRO A 463 36.91 18.71 22.86
N LEU A 464 35.82 19.36 23.26
CA LEU A 464 34.87 19.98 22.34
C LEU A 464 35.52 21.24 21.74
N VAL A 465 35.86 21.20 20.44
CA VAL A 465 36.24 22.41 19.70
C VAL A 465 34.96 23.10 19.25
N VAL A 466 34.51 24.07 20.05
CA VAL A 466 33.42 24.98 19.66
C VAL A 466 34.01 25.97 18.67
N LYS A 467 33.41 26.06 17.47
CA LYS A 467 33.81 27.03 16.44
C LYS A 467 32.85 28.21 16.42
#